data_AF-A0A142KX24-F1
#
_entry.id   AF-A0A142KX24-F1
#
_cell.length_a   1.000
_cell.length_b   1.000
_cell.length_c   1.000
_cell.angle_alpha   90.00
_cell.angle_beta   90.00
_cell.angle_gamma   90.00
#
_symmetry.space_group_name_H-M   'P 1'
#
loop_
_entity.id
_entity.type
_entity.pdbx_description
1 polymer ?
#
loop_
_entity_poly.entity_id
_entity_poly.type
_entity_poly.pdbx_seq_one_letter_code
_entity_poly.pdbx_strand_id
1 'polypeptide(L)'
;SHAFTGPAGGSAITTVEEYETKTARFKLLCLGLFVYHCAAAPVPVHIANGMYGLIYLQPVDGDLPAVDREYYVMQSEFYHK
;
A
#
# COMPACT_ATOMS: atom_id res chain seq x y z
N SER A 1 -3.61 2.90 10.20
CA SER A 1 -4.67 3.55 9.40
C SER A 1 -4.53 3.10 7.96
N HIS A 2 -5.62 2.92 7.22
CA HIS A 2 -5.60 2.51 5.80
C HIS A 2 -6.19 3.62 4.93
N ALA A 3 -5.79 3.68 3.66
CA ALA A 3 -6.29 4.61 2.65
C ALA A 3 -7.82 4.50 2.42
N PHE A 4 -8.41 3.34 2.76
CA PHE A 4 -9.84 3.06 2.67
C PHE A 4 -10.28 2.07 3.76
N THR A 5 -11.58 1.95 3.97
CA THR A 5 -12.16 1.03 4.95
C THR A 5 -12.63 -0.25 4.27
N GLY A 6 -12.24 -1.41 4.80
CA GLY A 6 -12.66 -2.72 4.33
C GLY A 6 -11.96 -3.85 5.08
N PRO A 7 -12.45 -5.10 4.97
CA PRO A 7 -11.84 -6.25 5.64
C PRO A 7 -10.35 -6.38 5.27
N ALA A 8 -9.49 -6.48 6.30
CA ALA A 8 -8.05 -6.65 6.16
C ALA A 8 -7.36 -5.66 5.20
N GLY A 9 -7.85 -4.42 5.10
CA GLY A 9 -7.26 -3.41 4.23
C GLY A 9 -7.37 -3.76 2.72
N GLY A 10 -8.35 -4.58 2.35
CA GLY A 10 -8.60 -5.01 0.97
C GLY A 10 -8.07 -6.41 0.63
N SER A 11 -7.18 -6.98 1.45
CA SER A 11 -6.58 -8.29 1.14
C SER A 11 -7.60 -9.42 1.03
N ALA A 12 -8.69 -9.36 1.80
CA ALA A 12 -9.77 -10.35 1.78
C ALA A 12 -10.40 -10.56 0.39
N ILE A 13 -10.29 -9.58 -0.53
CA ILE A 13 -10.81 -9.66 -1.90
C ILE A 13 -9.72 -9.58 -2.98
N THR A 14 -8.46 -9.39 -2.59
CA THR A 14 -7.33 -9.31 -3.51
C THR A 14 -6.29 -10.41 -3.34
N THR A 15 -6.50 -11.36 -2.42
CA THR A 15 -5.71 -12.61 -2.38
C THR A 15 -5.94 -13.37 -3.68
N VAL A 16 -4.84 -13.71 -4.37
CA VAL A 16 -4.81 -14.43 -5.63
C VAL A 16 -3.80 -15.56 -5.57
N GLU A 17 -4.10 -16.68 -6.22
CA GLU A 17 -3.17 -17.78 -6.44
C GLU A 17 -2.29 -17.56 -7.67
N GLU A 18 -1.30 -18.45 -7.86
CA GLU A 18 -0.47 -18.44 -9.07
C GLU A 18 -1.35 -18.56 -10.33
N TYR A 19 -1.08 -17.72 -11.33
CA TYR A 19 -1.85 -17.60 -12.58
C TYR A 19 -3.30 -17.09 -12.44
N GLU A 20 -3.72 -16.63 -11.26
CA GLU A 20 -5.01 -15.96 -11.06
C GLU A 20 -4.90 -14.44 -11.27
N THR A 21 -6.02 -13.78 -11.59
CA THR A 21 -6.12 -12.31 -11.59
C THR A 21 -7.44 -11.89 -10.97
N LYS A 22 -7.39 -10.90 -10.07
CA LYS A 22 -8.57 -10.25 -9.47
C LYS A 22 -8.52 -8.76 -9.65
N THR A 23 -9.70 -8.15 -9.79
CA THR A 23 -9.87 -6.70 -9.85
C THR A 23 -10.81 -6.27 -8.72
N ALA A 24 -10.35 -5.33 -7.90
CA ALA A 24 -11.14 -4.70 -6.85
C ALA A 24 -11.23 -3.19 -7.08
N ARG A 25 -12.31 -2.57 -6.59
CA ARG A 25 -12.47 -1.11 -6.58
C ARG A 25 -12.69 -0.65 -5.16
N PHE A 26 -11.90 0.34 -4.74
CA PHE A 26 -11.95 0.93 -3.42
C PHE A 26 -12.27 2.42 -3.53
N LYS A 27 -13.13 2.92 -2.66
CA LYS A 27 -13.28 4.36 -2.47
C LYS A 27 -12.27 4.80 -1.43
N LEU A 28 -11.40 5.72 -1.83
CA LEU A 28 -10.35 6.28 -0.98
C LEU A 28 -11.00 7.36 -0.10
N LEU A 29 -11.09 7.08 1.20
CA LEU A 29 -11.86 7.90 2.15
C LEU A 29 -10.97 8.75 3.06
N CYS A 30 -9.69 8.39 3.16
CA CYS A 30 -8.74 9.01 4.07
C CYS A 30 -7.62 9.64 3.26
N LEU A 31 -7.43 10.96 3.37
CA LEU A 31 -6.37 11.69 2.68
C LEU A 31 -5.03 11.53 3.42
N GLY A 32 -3.92 11.60 2.69
CA GLY A 32 -2.57 11.47 3.25
C GLY A 32 -1.71 10.38 2.60
N LEU A 33 -0.59 10.06 3.24
CA LEU A 33 0.37 9.06 2.78
C LEU A 33 0.20 7.76 3.59
N PHE A 34 0.01 6.63 2.90
CA PHE A 34 -0.25 5.33 3.51
C PHE A 34 0.67 4.25 2.96
N VAL A 35 1.01 3.26 3.78
CA VAL A 35 1.69 2.05 3.33
C VAL A 35 0.68 1.09 2.71
N TYR A 36 1.03 0.47 1.58
CA TYR A 36 0.40 -0.75 1.10
C TYR A 36 1.42 -1.89 1.16
N HIS A 37 0.98 -3.11 1.44
CA HIS A 37 1.85 -4.29 1.43
C HIS A 37 1.06 -5.56 1.15
N CYS A 38 1.77 -6.63 0.78
CA CYS A 38 1.16 -7.96 0.68
C CYS A 38 0.76 -8.46 2.08
N ALA A 39 -0.42 -9.08 2.17
CA ALA A 39 -0.97 -9.62 3.42
C ALA A 39 -1.25 -11.14 3.33
N ALA A 40 -0.59 -11.85 2.40
CA ALA A 40 -0.61 -13.31 2.36
C ALA A 40 0.18 -13.89 3.56
N ALA A 41 -0.26 -15.03 4.09
CA ALA A 41 0.39 -15.65 5.23
C ALA A 41 1.65 -16.44 4.80
N PRO A 42 2.80 -16.32 5.52
CA PRO A 42 3.05 -15.47 6.68
C PRO A 42 3.39 -14.02 6.29
N VAL A 43 2.57 -13.06 6.73
CA VAL A 43 2.66 -11.64 6.34
C VAL A 43 4.08 -11.05 6.48
N PRO A 44 4.81 -11.27 7.59
CA PRO A 44 6.14 -10.66 7.75
C PRO A 44 7.15 -11.08 6.67
N VAL A 45 7.06 -12.31 6.15
CA VAL A 45 7.99 -12.83 5.14
C VAL A 45 7.80 -12.12 3.81
N HIS A 46 6.54 -11.90 3.41
CA HIS A 46 6.23 -11.17 2.18
C HIS A 46 6.72 -9.71 2.25
N ILE A 47 6.54 -9.05 3.40
CA ILE A 47 7.03 -7.68 3.62
C ILE A 47 8.57 -7.64 3.59
N ALA A 48 9.24 -8.52 4.34
CA ALA A 48 10.71 -8.58 4.40
C ALA A 48 11.35 -8.89 3.03
N ASN A 49 10.63 -9.58 2.15
CA ASN A 49 11.05 -9.85 0.77
C ASN A 49 10.75 -8.70 -0.21
N GLY A 50 10.25 -7.55 0.27
CA GLY A 50 10.09 -6.34 -0.54
C GLY A 50 8.66 -6.07 -1.05
N MET A 51 7.63 -6.82 -0.60
CA MET A 51 6.27 -6.63 -1.10
C MET A 51 5.52 -5.51 -0.35
N TYR A 52 5.97 -4.27 -0.51
CA TYR A 52 5.34 -3.07 0.06
C TYR A 52 5.58 -1.82 -0.79
N GLY A 53 4.82 -0.77 -0.50
CA GLY A 53 5.04 0.57 -1.04
C GLY A 53 4.20 1.65 -0.35
N LEU A 54 4.20 2.88 -0.87
CA LEU A 54 3.35 3.98 -0.41
C LEU A 54 2.33 4.37 -1.47
N ILE A 55 1.16 4.78 -0.99
CA ILE A 55 0.14 5.48 -1.76
C ILE A 55 -0.11 6.85 -1.13
N TYR A 56 -0.01 7.90 -1.94
CA TYR A 56 -0.37 9.25 -1.56
C TYR A 56 -1.76 9.59 -2.09
N LEU A 57 -2.63 10.01 -1.18
CA LEU A 57 -3.99 10.46 -1.47
C LEU A 57 -4.08 11.96 -1.25
N GLN A 58 -4.06 12.68 -2.37
CA GLN A 58 -4.08 14.13 -2.39
C GLN A 58 -5.47 14.67 -1.98
N PRO A 59 -5.54 15.70 -1.13
CA PRO A 59 -6.78 16.41 -0.84
C PRO A 59 -7.43 17.01 -2.10
N VAL A 60 -8.77 16.98 -2.16
CA VAL A 60 -9.52 17.53 -3.29
C VAL A 60 -9.51 19.06 -3.26
N ASP A 61 -9.51 19.65 -2.07
CA ASP A 61 -9.66 21.09 -1.86
C ASP A 61 -8.31 21.85 -1.86
N GLY A 62 -7.21 21.18 -2.21
CA GLY A 62 -5.92 21.85 -2.29
C GLY A 62 -4.73 20.94 -2.59
N ASP A 63 -3.84 21.46 -3.43
CA ASP A 63 -2.52 20.86 -3.65
C ASP A 63 -1.57 21.18 -2.48
N LEU A 64 -0.57 20.31 -2.30
CA LEU A 64 0.59 20.69 -1.49
C LEU A 64 1.29 21.89 -2.16
N PRO A 65 1.94 22.77 -1.38
CA PRO A 65 2.76 23.83 -1.97
C PRO A 65 3.74 23.27 -2.99
N ALA A 66 3.89 23.96 -4.12
CA ALA A 66 4.80 23.53 -5.17
C ALA A 66 6.24 23.42 -4.64
N VAL A 67 6.93 22.36 -5.06
CA VAL A 67 8.33 22.09 -4.72
C VAL A 67 9.11 21.80 -6.01
N ASP A 68 10.42 22.03 -5.99
CA ASP A 68 11.27 21.75 -7.16
C ASP A 68 11.39 20.25 -7.45
N ARG A 69 11.29 19.42 -6.40
CA ARG A 69 11.49 17.96 -6.45
C ARG A 69 10.64 17.25 -5.40
N GLU A 70 10.12 16.09 -5.78
CA GLU A 70 9.48 15.13 -4.88
C GLU A 70 10.24 13.81 -4.93
N TYR A 71 10.36 13.14 -3.78
CA TYR A 71 11.07 11.87 -3.66
C TYR A 71 10.21 10.84 -2.94
N TYR A 72 10.27 9.61 -3.43
CA TYR A 72 9.68 8.45 -2.79
C TYR A 72 10.80 7.62 -2.16
N VAL A 73 10.82 7.53 -0.83
CA VAL A 73 11.83 6.79 -0.07
C VAL A 73 11.14 5.97 1.01
N MET A 74 11.47 4.69 1.11
CA MET A 74 11.04 3.80 2.18
C MET A 74 12.22 3.04 2.74
N GLN A 75 12.27 2.91 4.06
CA GLN A 75 13.21 2.01 4.73
C GLN A 75 12.80 0.56 4.48
N SER A 76 13.79 -0.31 4.30
CA SER A 76 13.63 -1.76 4.29
C SER A 76 14.58 -2.42 5.27
N GLU A 77 14.22 -3.61 5.71
CA GLU A 77 15.10 -4.53 6.42
C GLU A 77 15.07 -5.87 5.70
N PHE A 78 16.26 -6.39 5.37
CA PHE A 78 16.43 -7.69 4.76
C PHE A 78 17.11 -8.63 5.74
N TYR A 79 16.51 -9.80 5.93
CA TYR A 79 16.98 -10.78 6.89
C TYR A 79 17.62 -11.94 6.13
N HIS A 80 18.94 -11.91 6.03
CA HIS A 80 19.77 -12.96 5.42
C HIS A 80 20.65 -13.63 6.48
N LYS A 81 21.15 -14.82 6.16
CA LYS A 81 22.07 -15.58 7.01
C LYS A 81 23.46 -14.97 7.02
#